data_AF-A0A1I1MT44-F1
#
_entry.id   AF-A0A1I1MT44-F1
#
_cell.length_a   1.000
_cell.length_b   1.000
_cell.length_c   1.000
_cell.angle_alpha   90.00
_cell.angle_beta   90.00
_cell.angle_gamma   90.00
#
_symmetry.space_group_name_H-M   'P 1'
#
loop_
_entity.id
_entity.type
_entity.pdbx_description
1 polymer ?
#
loop_
_entity_poly.entity_id
_entity_poly.type
_entity_poly.pdbx_seq_one_letter_code
_entity_poly.pdbx_strand_id
1 'polypeptide(L)'
;MSMKGLPILLALLLMGASAEAQTKPATLTPPAVVSVIEGVSGKRFLPDTAIATLSEEDETLLAKEPIANWGLLQESGNMTYSNLVVGTRSYQLLITKLPKDEFPTAMLLRFVTPKSKPEPIARGVLKPKVEPTPK
;
A
#
# COMPACT_ATOMS: atom_id res chain seq x y z
N MET A 1 40.05 -48.74 20.44
CA MET A 1 38.77 -48.02 20.29
C MET A 1 38.96 -46.95 19.22
N SER A 2 38.41 -47.14 18.02
CA SER A 2 38.75 -46.34 16.83
C SER A 2 37.86 -45.10 16.75
N MET A 3 38.44 -43.89 16.89
CA MET A 3 37.80 -42.61 16.57
C MET A 3 37.69 -42.46 15.05
N LYS A 4 36.70 -43.10 14.45
CA LYS A 4 36.35 -42.97 13.03
C LYS A 4 34.88 -42.56 12.93
N GLY A 5 34.62 -41.26 13.00
CA GLY A 5 33.26 -40.74 12.86
C GLY A 5 33.18 -39.22 12.73
N LEU A 6 34.20 -38.52 13.21
CA LEU A 6 34.22 -37.06 13.20
C LEU A 6 34.29 -36.40 11.80
N PRO A 7 34.97 -36.94 10.77
CA PRO A 7 35.07 -36.21 9.51
C PRO A 7 33.78 -36.23 8.68
N ILE A 8 32.84 -37.15 8.96
CA ILE A 8 31.59 -37.28 8.19
C ILE A 8 30.54 -36.25 8.65
N LEU A 9 30.49 -35.93 9.94
CA LEU A 9 29.56 -34.92 10.45
C LEU A 9 29.92 -33.49 10.02
N LEU A 10 31.21 -33.21 9.77
CA LEU A 10 31.66 -31.88 9.36
C LEU A 10 31.30 -31.55 7.89
N ALA A 11 31.20 -32.58 7.03
CA ALA A 11 30.85 -32.40 5.62
C ALA A 11 29.36 -32.06 5.40
N LEU A 12 28.47 -32.52 6.29
CA LEU A 12 27.02 -32.29 6.19
C LEU A 12 26.58 -30.89 6.65
N LEU A 13 27.43 -30.17 7.41
CA LEU A 13 27.15 -28.82 7.90
C LEU A 13 27.45 -27.71 6.86
N LEU A 14 28.11 -28.03 5.75
CA LEU A 14 28.51 -27.06 4.72
C LEU A 14 27.47 -26.87 3.60
N MET A 15 26.36 -27.62 3.64
CA MET A 15 25.18 -27.40 2.79
C MET A 15 24.12 -26.58 3.52
N GLY A 16 24.54 -25.51 4.20
CA GLY A 16 23.63 -24.45 4.60
C GLY A 16 23.17 -23.74 3.34
N ALA A 17 21.98 -24.10 2.88
CA ALA A 17 21.31 -23.48 1.75
C ALA A 17 21.35 -21.96 1.91
N SER A 18 22.10 -21.29 1.04
CA SER A 18 21.87 -19.89 0.73
C SER A 18 20.46 -19.83 0.16
N ALA A 19 19.47 -19.60 1.03
CA ALA A 19 18.20 -19.07 0.57
C ALA A 19 18.54 -17.72 -0.03
N GLU A 20 18.63 -17.66 -1.35
CA GLU A 20 18.56 -16.39 -2.06
C GLU A 20 17.20 -15.81 -1.69
N ALA A 21 17.20 -14.94 -0.69
CA ALA A 21 16.08 -14.05 -0.44
C ALA A 21 15.97 -13.22 -1.71
N GLN A 22 15.09 -13.64 -2.62
CA GLN A 22 14.78 -12.94 -3.84
C GLN A 22 14.29 -11.55 -3.42
N THR A 23 15.19 -10.58 -3.43
CA THR A 23 14.86 -9.16 -3.28
C THR A 23 14.17 -8.77 -4.57
N LYS A 24 12.90 -9.15 -4.74
CA LYS A 24 12.04 -8.47 -5.68
C LYS A 24 12.12 -6.99 -5.28
N PRO A 25 12.56 -6.09 -6.17
CA PRO A 25 12.58 -4.67 -5.86
C PRO A 25 11.20 -4.32 -5.32
N ALA A 26 11.15 -3.68 -4.14
CA ALA A 26 9.91 -3.18 -3.59
C ALA A 26 9.26 -2.34 -4.69
N THR A 27 8.19 -2.86 -5.30
CA THR A 27 7.47 -2.19 -6.37
C THR A 27 6.88 -0.92 -5.78
N LEU A 28 7.57 0.21 -5.98
CA LEU A 28 7.15 1.51 -5.49
C LEU A 28 5.68 1.74 -5.87
N THR A 29 4.89 2.30 -4.96
CA THR A 29 3.49 2.62 -5.24
C THR A 29 3.42 3.45 -6.52
N PRO A 30 2.66 3.02 -7.56
CA PRO A 30 2.67 3.70 -8.84
C PRO A 30 2.23 5.16 -8.74
N PRO A 31 2.79 6.06 -9.57
CA PRO A 31 2.46 7.49 -9.53
C PRO A 31 0.97 7.78 -9.65
N ALA A 32 0.24 7.00 -10.46
CA ALA A 32 -1.21 7.17 -10.61
C ALA A 32 -1.96 6.97 -9.29
N VAL A 33 -1.58 5.95 -8.51
CA VAL A 33 -2.18 5.69 -7.20
C VAL A 33 -1.84 6.80 -6.21
N VAL A 34 -0.61 7.31 -6.24
CA VAL A 34 -0.21 8.47 -5.45
C VAL A 34 -1.07 9.69 -5.81
N SER A 35 -1.17 10.04 -7.09
CA SER A 35 -1.95 11.20 -7.55
C SER A 35 -3.43 11.10 -7.19
N VAL A 36 -4.02 9.90 -7.24
CA VAL A 36 -5.41 9.68 -6.80
C VAL A 36 -5.56 9.98 -5.32
N ILE A 37 -4.69 9.42 -4.47
CA ILE A 37 -4.75 9.64 -3.01
C ILE A 37 -4.55 11.13 -2.69
N GLU A 38 -3.60 11.80 -3.34
CA GLU A 38 -3.34 13.24 -3.14
C GLU A 38 -4.45 14.15 -3.69
N GLY A 39 -5.12 13.72 -4.76
CA GLY A 39 -6.25 14.40 -5.37
C GLY A 39 -7.48 14.35 -4.47
N VAL A 40 -7.83 13.16 -3.98
CA VAL A 40 -8.99 12.95 -3.10
C VAL A 40 -8.75 13.55 -1.72
N SER A 41 -7.57 13.35 -1.13
CA SER A 41 -7.27 13.84 0.23
C SER A 41 -6.89 15.31 0.30
N GLY A 42 -6.48 15.92 -0.82
CA GLY A 42 -5.89 17.26 -0.86
C GLY A 42 -4.52 17.36 -0.16
N LYS A 43 -3.92 16.26 0.27
CA LYS A 43 -2.65 16.21 1.02
C LYS A 43 -1.54 15.59 0.17
N ARG A 44 -0.28 15.73 0.61
CA ARG A 44 0.85 15.01 0.02
C ARG A 44 0.89 13.60 0.59
N PHE A 45 1.02 12.59 -0.25
CA PHE A 45 1.06 11.20 0.16
C PHE A 45 2.49 10.66 0.12
N LEU A 46 2.91 10.06 1.23
CA LEU A 46 4.20 9.38 1.35
C LEU A 46 3.93 7.88 1.54
N PRO A 47 4.10 7.05 0.50
CA PRO A 47 3.83 5.63 0.60
C PRO A 47 4.77 4.93 1.59
N ASP A 48 4.23 4.08 2.46
CA ASP A 48 5.01 3.38 3.49
C ASP A 48 5.57 2.04 2.96
N THR A 49 4.89 1.40 1.99
CA THR A 49 5.26 0.06 1.47
C THR A 49 4.88 -0.13 0.01
N ALA A 50 5.71 -0.88 -0.72
CA ALA A 50 5.34 -1.56 -1.96
C ALA A 50 4.26 -2.62 -1.68
N ILE A 51 3.05 -2.43 -2.18
CA ILE A 51 1.94 -3.35 -1.90
C ILE A 51 1.87 -4.43 -3.00
N ALA A 52 2.09 -5.68 -2.60
CA ALA A 52 2.18 -6.84 -3.48
C ALA A 52 0.86 -7.23 -4.19
N THR A 53 -0.26 -6.58 -3.89
CA THR A 53 -1.62 -6.91 -4.36
C THR A 53 -2.21 -5.93 -5.37
N LEU A 54 -1.52 -4.83 -5.68
CA LEU A 54 -1.96 -3.90 -6.72
C LEU A 54 -1.81 -4.58 -8.10
N SER A 55 -2.92 -4.71 -8.84
CA SER A 55 -2.90 -5.25 -10.20
C SER A 55 -2.78 -4.12 -11.23
N GLU A 56 -2.24 -4.44 -12.41
CA GLU A 56 -2.18 -3.51 -13.55
C GLU A 56 -3.57 -2.97 -13.95
N GLU A 57 -4.61 -3.79 -13.80
CA GLU A 57 -5.99 -3.38 -14.03
C GLU A 57 -6.44 -2.31 -13.02
N ASP A 58 -6.11 -2.48 -11.74
CA ASP A 58 -6.46 -1.47 -10.72
C ASP A 58 -5.75 -0.15 -10.99
N GLU A 59 -4.44 -0.21 -11.32
CA GLU A 59 -3.68 0.98 -11.68
C GLU A 59 -4.30 1.68 -12.91
N THR A 60 -4.65 0.92 -13.94
CA THR A 60 -5.26 1.46 -15.17
C THR A 60 -6.60 2.12 -14.90
N LEU A 61 -7.45 1.51 -14.08
CA LEU A 61 -8.76 2.07 -13.73
C LEU A 61 -8.59 3.32 -12.88
N LEU A 62 -7.79 3.26 -11.83
CA LEU A 62 -7.53 4.41 -10.95
C LEU A 62 -6.89 5.59 -11.70
N ALA A 63 -6.03 5.33 -12.68
CA ALA A 63 -5.41 6.38 -13.50
C ALA A 63 -6.40 7.06 -14.46
N LYS A 64 -7.42 6.35 -14.92
CA LYS A 64 -8.41 6.87 -15.89
C LYS A 64 -9.56 7.61 -15.24
N GLU A 65 -9.94 7.21 -14.03
CA GLU A 65 -11.09 7.79 -13.34
C GLU A 65 -10.79 9.21 -12.82
N PRO A 66 -11.58 10.22 -13.24
CA PRO A 66 -11.47 11.57 -12.69
C PRO A 66 -11.64 11.60 -11.17
N ILE A 67 -10.89 12.47 -10.50
CA ILE A 67 -11.04 12.69 -9.04
C ILE A 67 -12.47 13.08 -8.67
N ALA A 68 -13.20 13.79 -9.55
CA ALA A 68 -14.58 14.18 -9.34
C ALA A 68 -15.58 12.99 -9.28
N ASN A 69 -15.19 11.80 -9.76
CA ASN A 69 -16.01 10.59 -9.65
C ASN A 69 -15.91 9.94 -8.27
N TRP A 70 -14.95 10.35 -7.45
CA TRP A 70 -14.87 9.92 -6.06
C TRP A 70 -15.98 10.59 -5.25
N GLY A 71 -16.58 9.83 -4.35
CA GLY A 71 -17.49 10.40 -3.37
C GLY A 71 -16.79 11.45 -2.51
N LEU A 72 -17.55 12.42 -1.99
CA LEU A 72 -17.01 13.36 -1.02
C LEU A 72 -16.47 12.61 0.20
N LEU A 73 -15.45 13.18 0.82
CA LEU A 73 -14.92 12.68 2.08
C LEU A 73 -16.03 12.70 3.14
N GLN A 74 -16.31 11.53 3.73
CA GLN A 74 -17.31 11.32 4.77
C GLN A 74 -16.60 10.98 6.08
N GLU A 75 -17.08 11.56 7.17
CA GLU A 75 -16.56 11.30 8.51
C GLU A 75 -17.33 10.14 9.18
N SER A 76 -16.60 9.27 9.87
CA SER A 76 -17.17 8.20 10.68
C SER A 76 -16.28 7.95 11.89
N GLY A 77 -16.66 8.47 13.05
CA GLY A 77 -15.82 8.38 14.25
C GLY A 77 -14.43 8.99 14.03
N ASN A 78 -13.37 8.20 14.22
CA ASN A 78 -11.98 8.65 14.07
C ASN A 78 -11.40 8.42 12.66
N MET A 79 -12.26 8.15 11.68
CA MET A 79 -11.86 7.94 10.29
C MET A 79 -12.63 8.83 9.33
N THR A 80 -12.00 9.16 8.22
CA THR A 80 -12.62 9.78 7.07
C THR A 80 -12.47 8.83 5.90
N TYR A 81 -13.50 8.67 5.06
CA TYR A 81 -13.41 7.81 3.89
C TYR A 81 -14.04 8.45 2.65
N SER A 82 -13.61 7.98 1.48
CA SER A 82 -14.22 8.29 0.19
C SER A 82 -14.28 7.01 -0.65
N ASN A 83 -15.34 6.84 -1.43
CA ASN A 83 -15.56 5.64 -2.23
C ASN A 83 -15.56 5.98 -3.72
N LEU A 84 -15.08 5.05 -4.53
CA LEU A 84 -15.16 5.06 -5.98
C LEU A 84 -15.73 3.72 -6.44
N VAL A 85 -16.70 3.72 -7.35
CA VAL A 85 -17.25 2.51 -7.95
C VAL A 85 -17.02 2.58 -9.46
N VAL A 86 -16.35 1.57 -10.01
CA VAL A 86 -15.99 1.50 -11.44
C VAL A 86 -16.39 0.13 -11.98
N GLY A 87 -17.50 0.10 -12.72
CA GLY A 87 -18.08 -1.16 -13.20
C GLY A 87 -18.37 -2.12 -12.04
N THR A 88 -17.65 -3.25 -12.01
CA THR A 88 -17.78 -4.29 -10.96
C THR A 88 -16.81 -4.13 -9.80
N ARG A 89 -15.85 -3.20 -9.88
CA ARG A 89 -14.86 -2.95 -8.83
C ARG A 89 -15.29 -1.78 -7.97
N SER A 90 -14.91 -1.82 -6.69
CA SER A 90 -15.09 -0.69 -5.80
C SER A 90 -13.80 -0.43 -5.03
N TYR A 91 -13.50 0.84 -4.82
CA TYR A 91 -12.35 1.31 -4.08
C TYR A 91 -12.81 2.19 -2.94
N GLN A 92 -12.07 2.15 -1.84
CA GLN A 92 -12.26 3.05 -0.71
C GLN A 92 -10.93 3.62 -0.28
N LEU A 93 -10.84 4.94 -0.28
CA LEU A 93 -9.77 5.64 0.42
C LEU A 93 -10.20 5.81 1.86
N LEU A 94 -9.46 5.20 2.78
CA LEU A 94 -9.65 5.33 4.21
C LEU A 94 -8.52 6.17 4.81
N ILE A 95 -8.86 7.21 5.55
CA ILE A 95 -7.94 8.09 6.25
C ILE A 95 -8.20 7.96 7.74
N THR A 96 -7.16 7.67 8.50
CA THR A 96 -7.23 7.50 9.96
C THR A 96 -6.17 8.36 10.62
N LYS A 97 -6.46 8.88 11.81
CA LYS A 97 -5.48 9.56 12.65
C LYS A 97 -5.71 9.15 14.09
N LEU A 98 -4.78 8.40 14.68
CA LEU A 98 -4.84 8.13 16.11
C LEU A 98 -4.40 9.37 16.89
N PRO A 99 -4.84 9.54 18.16
CA PRO A 99 -4.47 10.70 18.97
C PRO A 99 -2.95 10.91 19.14
N LYS A 100 -2.16 9.84 19.01
CA LYS A 100 -0.70 9.87 19.16
C LYS A 100 0.02 10.11 17.83
N ASP A 101 -0.69 10.04 16.70
CA ASP A 101 -0.08 10.17 15.38
C ASP A 101 0.09 11.65 15.03
N GLU A 102 1.29 12.03 14.63
CA GLU A 102 1.57 13.37 14.12
C GLU A 102 0.74 13.66 12.85
N PHE A 103 0.76 12.70 11.93
CA PHE A 103 0.11 12.79 10.62
C PHE A 103 -0.93 11.68 10.41
N PRO A 104 -2.02 11.94 9.65
CA PRO A 104 -2.95 10.89 9.27
C PRO A 104 -2.30 9.82 8.38
N THR A 105 -2.78 8.59 8.49
CA THR A 105 -2.48 7.50 7.57
C THR A 105 -3.60 7.37 6.54
N ALA A 106 -3.24 7.30 5.26
CA ALA A 106 -4.14 6.91 4.17
C ALA A 106 -3.92 5.44 3.80
N MET A 107 -5.02 4.74 3.55
CA MET A 107 -5.04 3.38 3.05
C MET A 107 -6.07 3.28 1.93
N LEU A 108 -5.62 2.87 0.75
CA LEU A 108 -6.50 2.59 -0.38
C LEU A 108 -6.85 1.10 -0.37
N LEU A 109 -8.15 0.83 -0.35
CA LEU A 109 -8.72 -0.51 -0.28
C LEU A 109 -9.43 -0.84 -1.59
N ARG A 110 -9.30 -2.08 -2.03
CA ARG A 110 -10.07 -2.68 -3.12
C ARG A 110 -11.12 -3.64 -2.57
N PHE A 111 -12.31 -3.58 -3.14
CA PHE A 111 -13.38 -4.56 -2.95
C PHE A 111 -13.64 -5.22 -4.29
N VAL A 112 -13.44 -6.54 -4.36
CA VAL A 112 -13.76 -7.35 -5.54
C VAL A 112 -15.28 -7.47 -5.70
N THR A 113 -16.01 -7.48 -4.58
CA THR A 113 -17.47 -7.37 -4.54
C THR A 113 -17.90 -6.54 -3.32
N PRO A 114 -19.14 -6.00 -3.26
CA PRO A 114 -19.59 -5.22 -2.10
C PRO A 114 -19.56 -5.97 -0.75
N LYS A 115 -19.52 -7.31 -0.77
CA LYS A 115 -19.48 -8.15 0.43
C LYS A 115 -18.10 -8.77 0.69
N SER A 116 -17.14 -8.61 -0.21
CA SER A 116 -15.80 -9.16 -0.01
C SER A 116 -15.05 -8.41 1.07
N LYS A 117 -14.16 -9.10 1.77
CA LYS A 117 -13.17 -8.46 2.63
C LYS A 117 -12.34 -7.47 1.80
N PRO A 118 -12.14 -6.23 2.26
CA PRO A 118 -11.31 -5.28 1.55
C PRO A 118 -9.84 -5.71 1.54
N GLU A 119 -9.20 -5.48 0.42
CA GLU A 119 -7.78 -5.73 0.22
C GLU A 119 -7.02 -4.40 0.15
N PRO A 120 -6.05 -4.15 1.03
CA PRO A 120 -5.22 -2.95 0.92
C PRO A 120 -4.36 -3.04 -0.34
N ILE A 121 -4.38 -1.98 -1.14
CA ILE A 121 -3.61 -1.85 -2.40
C ILE A 121 -2.65 -0.66 -2.36
N ALA A 122 -2.83 0.30 -1.45
CA ALA A 122 -1.80 1.27 -1.08
C ALA A 122 -1.94 1.72 0.38
N ARG A 123 -0.83 2.10 1.00
CA ARG A 123 -0.79 2.68 2.36
C ARG A 123 0.35 3.68 2.48
N GLY A 124 0.12 4.75 3.23
CA GLY A 124 1.12 5.77 3.48
C GLY A 124 0.65 6.87 4.41
N VAL A 125 1.53 7.81 4.70
CA VAL A 125 1.26 8.97 5.54
C VAL A 125 0.83 10.16 4.69
N LEU A 126 -0.15 10.93 5.18
CA LEU A 126 -0.59 12.19 4.57
C LEU A 126 0.05 13.40 5.26
N LYS A 127 0.89 14.14 4.53
CA LYS A 127 1.47 15.40 5.00
C LYS A 127 0.78 16.61 4.36
N PRO A 128 0.81 17.79 5.00
CA PRO A 128 0.40 19.03 4.33
C PRO A 128 1.12 19.20 2.99
N LYS A 129 0.40 19.70 1.98
CA LYS A 129 1.05 20.16 0.74
C LYS A 129 1.84 21.41 1.09
N VAL A 130 3.13 21.42 0.75
CA VAL A 130 3.93 22.65 0.81
C VAL A 130 3.59 23.39 -0.47
N GLU A 131 2.69 24.36 -0.40
CA GLU A 131 2.51 25.29 -1.52
C GLU A 131 3.77 26.16 -1.61
N PRO A 132 4.33 26.38 -2.80
CA PRO A 132 5.36 27.39 -2.96
C PRO A 132 4.73 28.74 -2.62
N THR A 133 5.28 29.42 -1.61
CA THR A 133 4.92 30.80 -1.31
C THR A 133 5.10 31.62 -2.59
N PRO A 134 4.07 32.36 -3.07
CA PRO A 134 4.26 33.25 -4.20
C PRO A 134 5.34 34.28 -3.80
N LYS A 135 6.39 34.36 -4.62
CA LYS A 135 7.40 35.41 -4.53
C LYS A 135 6.84 36.72 -5.07
#